data_AF-W7DLT2-F1
#
_entry.id   AF-W7DLT2-F1
#
_cell.length_a   1.000
_cell.length_b   1.000
_cell.length_c   1.000
_cell.angle_alpha   90.00
_cell.angle_beta   90.00
_cell.angle_gamma   90.00
#
_symmetry.space_group_name_H-M   'P 1'
#
loop_
_entity.id
_entity.type
_entity.pdbx_description
1 polymer ?
#
loop_
_entity_poly.entity_id
_entity_poly.type
_entity_poly.pdbx_seq_one_letter_code
_entity_poly.pdbx_strand_id
1 'polypeptide(L)'
;MSMGYADSPDNHGLKIHSDEEFIAIVKEARKLELPVAIHILGDAAFSSVLAVLKKYPPKSGLHDRMIHTPWLTDELIEEAKDMPLLFDIQPQFMASDLPWALDVLGENYPKRAFAWKTLLKNNLTLAFGSDAPIEIPNPFYGIHAAVTRTTNHDLNGKAYFENEALTTYEAISLYTTGSAKASYKPFSRGKIAPGYDADLTVVATNPFEVPNSDLRDIKVTQTFVSGEKVY
;
A
#
# COMPACT_ATOMS: atom_id res chain seq x y z
N MET A 1 10.19 -9.81 11.78
CA MET A 1 9.54 -9.02 12.84
C MET A 1 10.59 -8.67 13.89
N SER A 2 10.52 -7.51 14.53
CA SER A 2 11.43 -7.16 15.64
C SER A 2 11.17 -8.03 16.88
N MET A 3 9.89 -8.33 17.13
CA MET A 3 9.43 -9.28 18.14
C MET A 3 9.14 -10.64 17.49
N GLY A 4 9.28 -11.74 18.25
CA GLY A 4 8.93 -13.08 17.78
C GLY A 4 7.42 -13.32 17.70
N TYR A 5 7.03 -14.35 16.95
CA TYR A 5 5.62 -14.78 16.88
C TYR A 5 5.10 -15.24 18.24
N ALA A 6 3.78 -15.10 18.47
CA ALA A 6 3.17 -15.36 19.78
C ALA A 6 3.46 -16.77 20.31
N ASP A 7 3.25 -17.79 19.46
CA ASP A 7 3.47 -19.19 19.80
C ASP A 7 4.91 -19.67 19.55
N SER A 8 5.80 -18.80 19.04
CA SER A 8 7.20 -19.12 18.76
C SER A 8 8.08 -17.89 18.96
N PRO A 9 8.41 -17.54 20.23
CA PRO A 9 9.07 -16.27 20.56
C PRO A 9 10.48 -16.10 19.96
N ASP A 10 11.17 -17.20 19.65
CA ASP A 10 12.49 -17.17 19.00
C ASP A 10 12.40 -17.11 17.46
N ASN A 11 11.20 -17.22 16.89
CA ASN A 11 10.96 -17.13 15.46
C ASN A 11 10.53 -15.72 15.07
N HIS A 12 11.42 -15.02 14.36
CA HIS A 12 11.23 -13.64 13.90
C HIS A 12 10.84 -13.55 12.40
N GLY A 13 10.47 -14.68 11.79
CA GLY A 13 10.19 -14.79 10.37
C GLY A 13 11.43 -15.05 9.52
N LEU A 14 11.27 -14.95 8.20
CA LEU A 14 12.30 -15.31 7.22
C LEU A 14 12.88 -14.08 6.54
N LYS A 15 14.21 -14.00 6.49
CA LYS A 15 14.95 -13.04 5.66
C LYS A 15 15.36 -13.71 4.35
N ILE A 16 14.83 -13.22 3.23
CA ILE A 16 15.03 -13.86 1.91
C ILE A 16 16.43 -13.62 1.35
N HIS A 17 16.97 -12.41 1.49
CA HIS A 17 18.31 -12.04 1.03
C HIS A 17 19.21 -11.76 2.24
N SER A 18 20.49 -12.14 2.17
CA SER A 18 21.49 -11.64 3.12
C SER A 18 21.65 -10.12 2.98
N ASP A 19 22.30 -9.47 3.96
CA ASP A 19 22.58 -8.04 3.85
C ASP A 19 23.50 -7.73 2.68
N GLU A 20 24.50 -8.58 2.44
CA GLU A 20 25.43 -8.44 1.32
C GLU A 20 24.72 -8.56 -0.03
N GLU A 21 23.84 -9.55 -0.18
CA GLU A 21 23.05 -9.76 -1.39
C GLU A 21 22.11 -8.59 -1.66
N PHE A 22 21.38 -8.15 -0.64
CA PHE A 22 20.46 -7.02 -0.78
C PHE A 22 21.21 -5.73 -1.12
N ILE A 23 22.34 -5.44 -0.47
CA ILE A 23 23.19 -4.29 -0.80
C ILE A 23 23.72 -4.40 -2.23
N ALA A 24 24.12 -5.59 -2.69
CA ALA A 24 24.61 -5.79 -4.04
C ALA A 24 23.50 -5.49 -5.08
N ILE A 25 22.28 -5.97 -4.85
CA ILE A 25 21.11 -5.68 -5.71
C ILE A 25 20.84 -4.17 -5.77
N VAL A 26 20.79 -3.50 -4.61
CA VAL A 26 20.55 -2.04 -4.56
C VAL A 26 21.64 -1.29 -5.32
N LYS A 27 22.92 -1.62 -5.10
CA LYS A 27 24.04 -0.99 -5.81
C LYS A 27 23.96 -1.20 -7.31
N GLU A 28 23.59 -2.39 -7.77
CA GLU A 28 23.46 -2.67 -9.20
C GLU A 28 22.32 -1.85 -9.82
N ALA A 29 21.17 -1.75 -9.14
CA ALA A 29 20.09 -0.86 -9.56
C ALA A 29 20.56 0.60 -9.65
N ARG A 30 21.39 1.08 -8.71
CA ARG A 30 21.95 2.44 -8.77
C ARG A 30 22.88 2.66 -9.95
N LYS A 31 23.72 1.69 -10.31
CA LYS A 31 24.58 1.79 -11.51
C LYS A 31 23.77 1.93 -12.79
N LEU A 32 22.59 1.31 -12.83
CA LEU A 32 21.65 1.37 -13.94
C LEU A 32 20.69 2.56 -13.85
N GLU A 33 20.84 3.43 -12.84
CA GLU A 33 19.94 4.56 -12.56
C GLU A 33 18.48 4.15 -12.34
N LEU A 34 18.24 2.97 -11.75
CA LEU A 34 16.91 2.43 -11.48
C LEU A 34 16.52 2.55 -9.99
N PRO A 35 15.23 2.73 -9.69
CA PRO A 35 14.71 2.50 -8.35
C PRO A 35 14.64 0.99 -8.06
N VAL A 36 14.50 0.63 -6.78
CA VAL A 36 14.18 -0.75 -6.39
C VAL A 36 12.74 -0.84 -5.89
N ALA A 37 12.11 -1.99 -6.14
CA ALA A 37 10.84 -2.37 -5.53
C ALA A 37 11.07 -3.55 -4.59
N ILE A 38 10.65 -3.44 -3.34
CA ILE A 38 11.07 -4.32 -2.25
C ILE A 38 9.82 -4.85 -1.54
N HIS A 39 9.64 -6.17 -1.57
CA HIS A 39 8.63 -6.87 -0.79
C HIS A 39 9.01 -6.86 0.70
N ILE A 40 8.18 -6.26 1.55
CA ILE A 40 8.46 -6.11 2.98
C ILE A 40 7.17 -6.27 3.78
N LEU A 41 7.13 -7.27 4.67
CA LEU A 41 6.02 -7.42 5.62
C LEU A 41 6.38 -6.90 7.01
N GLY A 42 7.50 -7.37 7.57
CA GLY A 42 7.86 -7.09 8.96
C GLY A 42 8.62 -5.78 9.18
N ASP A 43 8.39 -5.18 10.34
CA ASP A 43 9.03 -3.95 10.83
C ASP A 43 10.56 -4.05 10.89
N ALA A 44 11.13 -5.16 11.37
CA ALA A 44 12.58 -5.37 11.36
C ALA A 44 13.18 -5.44 9.94
N ALA A 45 12.43 -6.00 8.99
CA ALA A 45 12.84 -6.01 7.58
C ALA A 45 12.77 -4.59 7.00
N PHE A 46 11.72 -3.83 7.32
CA PHE A 46 11.61 -2.43 6.93
C PHE A 46 12.77 -1.59 7.46
N SER A 47 13.11 -1.72 8.75
CA SER A 47 14.27 -1.04 9.36
C SER A 47 15.58 -1.34 8.62
N SER A 48 15.83 -2.62 8.32
CA SER A 48 17.03 -3.06 7.58
C SER A 48 17.06 -2.45 6.17
N VAL A 49 15.91 -2.37 5.51
CA VAL A 49 15.78 -1.73 4.20
C VAL A 49 16.08 -0.24 4.28
N LEU A 50 15.51 0.49 5.24
CA LEU A 50 15.77 1.92 5.41
C LEU A 50 17.26 2.20 5.58
N ALA A 51 17.97 1.41 6.40
CA ALA A 51 19.41 1.57 6.61
C ALA A 51 20.23 1.48 5.30
N VAL A 52 19.87 0.56 4.41
CA VAL A 52 20.54 0.41 3.10
C VAL A 52 20.16 1.54 2.16
N LEU A 53 18.87 1.87 2.04
CA LEU A 53 18.39 2.89 1.10
C LEU A 53 18.87 4.30 1.48
N LYS A 54 19.05 4.59 2.77
CA LYS A 54 19.71 5.82 3.22
C LYS A 54 21.15 5.95 2.72
N LYS A 55 21.89 4.85 2.69
CA LYS A 55 23.29 4.83 2.23
C LYS A 55 23.39 4.90 0.71
N TYR A 56 22.39 4.37 0.01
CA TYR A 56 22.36 4.29 -1.46
C TYR A 56 21.03 4.83 -2.00
N PRO A 57 20.78 6.15 -1.89
CA PRO A 57 19.54 6.74 -2.39
C PRO A 57 19.41 6.57 -3.92
N PRO A 58 18.18 6.49 -4.44
CA PRO A 58 17.94 6.46 -5.89
C PRO A 58 18.33 7.81 -6.52
N LYS A 59 18.43 7.82 -7.86
CA LYS A 59 18.64 9.07 -8.63
C LYS A 59 17.53 10.08 -8.33
N SER A 60 17.87 11.37 -8.30
CA SER A 60 16.89 12.43 -8.05
C SER A 60 15.69 12.32 -8.99
N GLY A 61 14.48 12.46 -8.43
CA GLY A 61 13.21 12.27 -9.15
C GLY A 61 12.70 10.83 -9.16
N LEU A 62 13.51 9.85 -8.76
CA LEU A 62 13.09 8.46 -8.56
C LEU A 62 12.75 8.19 -7.10
N HIS A 63 11.91 7.18 -6.87
CA HIS A 63 11.53 6.70 -5.54
C HIS A 63 11.65 5.18 -5.47
N ASP A 64 12.21 4.67 -4.37
CA ASP A 64 12.17 3.24 -4.09
C ASP A 64 10.78 2.85 -3.56
N ARG A 65 10.34 1.66 -3.95
CA ARG A 65 8.97 1.18 -3.77
C ARG A 65 8.90 0.15 -2.66
N MET A 66 8.22 0.49 -1.57
CA MET A 66 8.03 -0.36 -0.40
C MET A 66 6.71 -1.12 -0.57
N ILE A 67 6.78 -2.41 -0.90
CA ILE A 67 5.59 -3.23 -1.17
C ILE A 67 5.07 -3.85 0.13
N HIS A 68 3.76 -3.73 0.35
CA HIS A 68 2.98 -4.16 1.52
C HIS A 68 3.16 -3.29 2.77
N THR A 69 4.29 -3.39 3.46
CA THR A 69 4.60 -2.66 4.71
C THR A 69 3.43 -2.57 5.73
N PRO A 70 2.74 -3.67 6.05
CA PRO A 70 1.58 -3.64 6.94
C PRO A 70 1.96 -3.39 8.40
N TRP A 71 3.22 -3.62 8.81
CA TRP A 71 3.64 -3.52 10.20
C TRP A 71 4.77 -2.50 10.37
N LEU A 72 4.48 -1.38 11.03
CA LEU A 72 5.44 -0.28 11.25
C LEU A 72 5.44 0.18 12.72
N THR A 73 6.41 1.04 13.03
CA THR A 73 6.46 1.80 14.29
C THR A 73 6.51 3.29 13.99
N ASP A 74 6.27 4.14 15.00
CA ASP A 74 6.37 5.60 14.84
C ASP A 74 7.79 6.02 14.45
N GLU A 75 8.81 5.36 15.01
CA GLU A 75 10.21 5.62 14.71
C GLU A 75 10.55 5.32 13.26
N LEU A 76 10.05 4.19 12.72
CA LEU A 76 10.27 3.82 11.32
C LEU A 76 9.55 4.77 10.35
N ILE A 77 8.37 5.26 10.72
CA ILE A 77 7.64 6.25 9.92
C ILE A 77 8.41 7.58 9.92
N GLU A 78 8.90 8.03 11.08
CA GLU A 78 9.73 9.23 11.18
C GLU A 78 11.00 9.10 10.33
N GLU A 79 11.65 7.94 10.41
CA GLU A 79 12.86 7.64 9.66
C GLU A 79 12.66 7.70 8.14
N ALA A 80 11.47 7.33 7.66
CA ALA A 80 11.12 7.27 6.25
C ALA A 80 10.73 8.64 5.64
N LYS A 81 10.40 9.66 6.44
CA LYS A 81 9.81 10.94 5.98
C LYS A 81 10.62 11.66 4.91
N ASP A 82 11.93 11.74 5.10
CA ASP A 82 12.82 12.50 4.23
C ASP A 82 13.48 11.64 3.13
N MET A 83 13.07 10.37 3.05
CA MET A 83 13.58 9.44 2.05
C MET A 83 12.69 9.46 0.79
N PRO A 84 13.25 9.28 -0.41
CA PRO A 84 12.49 9.17 -1.65
C PRO A 84 11.82 7.79 -1.73
N LEU A 85 10.81 7.57 -0.90
CA LEU A 85 10.07 6.31 -0.77
C LEU A 85 8.64 6.48 -1.27
N LEU A 86 8.14 5.42 -1.88
CA LEU A 86 6.74 5.25 -2.20
C LEU A 86 6.24 3.92 -1.62
N PHE A 87 5.09 3.96 -0.97
CA PHE A 87 4.47 2.80 -0.32
C PHE A 87 3.41 2.22 -1.24
N ASP A 88 3.66 1.02 -1.77
CA ASP A 88 2.68 0.25 -2.55
C ASP A 88 1.89 -0.67 -1.62
N ILE A 89 0.67 -0.26 -1.34
CA ILE A 89 -0.18 -0.84 -0.30
C ILE A 89 -1.31 -1.66 -0.93
N GLN A 90 -1.64 -2.78 -0.30
CA GLN A 90 -2.73 -3.67 -0.71
C GLN A 90 -3.81 -3.66 0.37
N PRO A 91 -4.84 -2.81 0.26
CA PRO A 91 -5.82 -2.70 1.34
C PRO A 91 -6.60 -3.98 1.61
N GLN A 92 -6.73 -4.85 0.60
CA GLN A 92 -7.43 -6.12 0.74
C GLN A 92 -6.73 -7.07 1.71
N PHE A 93 -5.39 -7.01 1.87
CA PHE A 93 -4.68 -7.84 2.87
C PHE A 93 -5.21 -7.60 4.28
N MET A 94 -5.62 -6.37 4.61
CA MET A 94 -6.25 -6.11 5.90
C MET A 94 -7.60 -6.83 6.02
N ALA A 95 -8.38 -6.88 4.94
CA ALA A 95 -9.69 -7.53 4.96
C ALA A 95 -9.62 -9.07 4.87
N SER A 96 -8.58 -9.63 4.24
CA SER A 96 -8.39 -11.08 4.07
C SER A 96 -7.57 -11.71 5.21
N ASP A 97 -6.46 -11.09 5.62
CA ASP A 97 -5.51 -11.67 6.56
C ASP A 97 -5.85 -11.37 8.02
N LEU A 98 -6.62 -10.31 8.31
CA LEU A 98 -7.17 -10.10 9.65
C LEU A 98 -8.44 -10.94 9.83
N PRO A 99 -8.65 -11.60 10.99
CA PRO A 99 -7.89 -11.48 12.24
C PRO A 99 -6.68 -12.42 12.39
N TRP A 100 -6.48 -13.39 11.49
CA TRP A 100 -5.45 -14.42 11.61
C TRP A 100 -4.04 -13.86 11.89
N ALA A 101 -3.66 -12.76 11.25
CA ALA A 101 -2.36 -12.14 11.50
C ALA A 101 -2.20 -11.63 12.96
N LEU A 102 -3.29 -11.22 13.62
CA LEU A 102 -3.27 -10.85 15.04
C LEU A 102 -3.17 -12.08 15.94
N ASP A 103 -3.74 -13.21 15.55
CA ASP A 103 -3.57 -14.46 16.31
C ASP A 103 -2.11 -14.92 16.26
N VAL A 104 -1.48 -14.83 15.09
CA VAL A 104 -0.07 -15.21 14.88
C VAL A 104 0.90 -14.27 15.63
N LEU A 105 0.60 -12.96 15.65
CA LEU A 105 1.46 -11.97 16.29
C LEU A 105 1.14 -11.76 17.77
N GLY A 106 -0.07 -12.06 18.23
CA GLY A 106 -0.51 -11.81 19.61
C GLY A 106 -0.34 -10.34 19.99
N GLU A 107 0.13 -10.07 21.21
CA GLU A 107 0.43 -8.70 21.68
C GLU A 107 1.70 -8.10 21.05
N ASN A 108 2.44 -8.87 20.23
CA ASN A 108 3.74 -8.46 19.68
C ASN A 108 3.63 -7.70 18.36
N TYR A 109 2.44 -7.50 17.79
CA TYR A 109 2.33 -6.76 16.52
C TYR A 109 2.76 -5.28 16.70
N PRO A 110 3.46 -4.69 15.72
CA PRO A 110 3.83 -3.28 15.77
C PRO A 110 2.62 -2.35 15.84
N LYS A 111 2.68 -1.33 16.71
CA LYS A 111 1.54 -0.42 17.00
C LYS A 111 0.96 0.26 15.76
N ARG A 112 1.78 0.50 14.72
CA ARG A 112 1.32 1.04 13.43
C ARG A 112 1.04 -0.09 12.45
N ALA A 113 -0.03 -0.82 12.75
CA ALA A 113 -0.58 -1.85 11.87
C ALA A 113 -1.48 -1.22 10.80
N PHE A 114 -1.20 -1.49 9.53
CA PHE A 114 -1.93 -0.98 8.37
C PHE A 114 -2.19 0.54 8.46
N ALA A 115 -1.17 1.30 8.86
CA ALA A 115 -1.30 2.69 9.34
C ALA A 115 -1.38 3.75 8.23
N TRP A 116 -2.25 3.52 7.24
CA TRP A 116 -2.30 4.31 6.02
C TRP A 116 -2.67 5.77 6.25
N LYS A 117 -3.58 6.06 7.18
CA LYS A 117 -3.97 7.45 7.52
C LYS A 117 -2.80 8.17 8.18
N THR A 118 -2.07 7.50 9.06
CA THR A 118 -0.85 8.03 9.67
C THR A 118 0.22 8.29 8.61
N LEU A 119 0.46 7.39 7.67
CA LEU A 119 1.44 7.61 6.60
C LEU A 119 1.08 8.84 5.74
N LEU A 120 -0.20 8.99 5.36
CA LEU A 120 -0.68 10.18 4.63
C LEU A 120 -0.50 11.48 5.41
N LYS A 121 -0.82 11.49 6.71
CA LYS A 121 -0.62 12.66 7.58
C LYS A 121 0.84 13.07 7.70
N ASN A 122 1.76 12.12 7.50
CA ASN A 122 3.21 12.36 7.49
C ASN A 122 3.75 12.67 6.09
N ASN A 123 2.89 12.98 5.11
CA ASN A 123 3.25 13.34 3.73
C ASN A 123 4.03 12.25 2.97
N LEU A 124 3.95 10.99 3.40
CA LEU A 124 4.51 9.88 2.66
C LEU A 124 3.67 9.61 1.41
N THR A 125 4.32 9.20 0.33
CA THR A 125 3.63 8.90 -0.92
C THR A 125 3.12 7.46 -0.91
N LEU A 126 1.82 7.27 -1.11
CA LEU A 126 1.19 5.96 -1.16
C LEU A 126 0.59 5.72 -2.56
N ALA A 127 0.52 4.45 -2.94
CA ALA A 127 -0.27 3.94 -4.04
C ALA A 127 -0.98 2.66 -3.61
N PHE A 128 -2.21 2.46 -4.10
CA PHE A 128 -2.97 1.24 -3.82
C PHE A 128 -2.91 0.26 -4.98
N GLY A 129 -2.83 -1.02 -4.66
CA GLY A 129 -2.91 -2.14 -5.59
C GLY A 129 -3.57 -3.35 -4.95
N SER A 130 -3.75 -4.44 -5.70
CA SER A 130 -4.32 -5.69 -5.18
C SER A 130 -3.29 -6.78 -4.94
N ASP A 131 -2.10 -6.69 -5.53
CA ASP A 131 -1.18 -7.85 -5.63
C ASP A 131 -1.88 -9.06 -6.27
N ALA A 132 -2.68 -8.81 -7.32
CA ALA A 132 -3.35 -9.88 -8.05
C ALA A 132 -2.31 -10.87 -8.63
N PRO A 133 -2.60 -12.19 -8.59
CA PRO A 133 -3.89 -12.79 -8.27
C PRO A 133 -4.10 -13.15 -6.79
N ILE A 134 -3.23 -12.70 -5.86
CA ILE A 134 -3.42 -12.96 -4.42
C ILE A 134 -4.76 -12.38 -3.96
N GLU A 135 -5.01 -11.11 -4.26
CA GLU A 135 -6.32 -10.50 -4.07
C GLU A 135 -7.03 -10.24 -5.40
N ILE A 136 -8.34 -10.04 -5.29
CA ILE A 136 -9.21 -9.78 -6.43
C ILE A 136 -8.86 -8.40 -7.03
N PRO A 137 -8.58 -8.29 -8.34
CA PRO A 137 -8.24 -7.01 -8.98
C PRO A 137 -9.46 -6.10 -9.20
N ASN A 138 -10.35 -6.01 -8.20
CA ASN A 138 -11.45 -5.05 -8.15
C ASN A 138 -11.11 -3.95 -7.14
N PRO A 139 -10.84 -2.70 -7.59
CA PRO A 139 -10.42 -1.62 -6.69
C PRO A 139 -11.46 -1.29 -5.63
N PHE A 140 -12.76 -1.53 -5.89
CA PHE A 140 -13.82 -1.29 -4.91
C PHE A 140 -13.70 -2.17 -3.67
N TYR A 141 -13.05 -3.34 -3.78
CA TYR A 141 -12.82 -4.21 -2.62
C TYR A 141 -11.74 -3.61 -1.72
N GLY A 142 -10.67 -3.09 -2.31
CA GLY A 142 -9.65 -2.37 -1.57
C GLY A 142 -10.12 -1.02 -1.04
N ILE A 143 -10.95 -0.28 -1.78
CA ILE A 143 -11.56 0.98 -1.33
C ILE A 143 -12.46 0.71 -0.12
N HIS A 144 -13.34 -0.30 -0.20
CA HIS A 144 -14.17 -0.72 0.93
C HIS A 144 -13.29 -1.06 2.15
N ALA A 145 -12.29 -1.94 1.99
CA ALA A 145 -11.38 -2.31 3.09
C ALA A 145 -10.66 -1.10 3.70
N ALA A 146 -10.25 -0.12 2.89
CA ALA A 146 -9.59 1.10 3.36
C ALA A 146 -10.49 2.05 4.15
N VAL A 147 -11.78 2.08 3.81
CA VAL A 147 -12.74 3.00 4.42
C VAL A 147 -13.43 2.36 5.63
N THR A 148 -13.93 1.13 5.49
CA THR A 148 -14.70 0.47 6.55
C THR A 148 -13.82 -0.20 7.59
N ARG A 149 -12.61 -0.60 7.19
CA ARG A 149 -11.68 -1.36 8.03
C ARG A 149 -12.26 -2.71 8.50
N THR A 150 -13.24 -3.26 7.77
CA THR A 150 -13.87 -4.56 8.07
C THR A 150 -13.25 -5.71 7.27
N THR A 151 -13.48 -6.94 7.72
CA THR A 151 -12.90 -8.15 7.11
C THR A 151 -13.83 -8.77 6.08
N ASN A 152 -13.29 -9.62 5.19
CA ASN A 152 -14.07 -10.35 4.19
C ASN A 152 -15.06 -11.35 4.83
N HIS A 153 -14.78 -11.82 6.05
CA HIS A 153 -15.64 -12.73 6.79
C HIS A 153 -16.82 -12.03 7.46
N ASP A 154 -16.69 -10.73 7.76
CA ASP A 154 -17.73 -9.94 8.40
C ASP A 154 -17.65 -8.48 7.94
N LEU A 155 -18.31 -8.18 6.81
CA LEU A 155 -18.30 -6.87 6.18
C LEU A 155 -18.97 -5.78 7.02
N ASN A 156 -19.89 -6.17 7.91
CA ASN A 156 -20.61 -5.30 8.83
C ASN A 156 -20.14 -5.45 10.28
N GLY A 157 -18.99 -6.11 10.46
CA GLY A 157 -18.44 -6.47 11.75
C GLY A 157 -17.64 -5.36 12.41
N LYS A 158 -16.76 -5.80 13.31
CA LYS A 158 -15.77 -4.91 13.94
C LYS A 158 -14.86 -4.29 12.89
N ALA A 159 -14.65 -2.97 13.02
CA ALA A 159 -13.63 -2.25 12.29
C ALA A 159 -12.26 -2.40 12.99
N TYR A 160 -11.21 -2.70 12.21
CA TYR A 160 -9.85 -2.91 12.71
C TYR A 160 -9.02 -1.65 12.55
N PHE A 161 -8.43 -1.16 13.65
CA PHE A 161 -7.61 0.05 13.63
C PHE A 161 -8.35 1.25 13.03
N GLU A 162 -9.55 1.56 13.56
CA GLU A 162 -10.46 2.60 13.04
C GLU A 162 -9.81 3.97 12.81
N ASN A 163 -8.84 4.35 13.65
CA ASN A 163 -8.09 5.60 13.49
C ASN A 163 -7.25 5.67 12.20
N GLU A 164 -7.03 4.53 11.55
CA GLU A 164 -6.31 4.40 10.27
C GLU A 164 -7.25 4.31 9.07
N ALA A 165 -8.57 4.43 9.28
CA ALA A 165 -9.56 4.51 8.21
C ALA A 165 -9.31 5.73 7.31
N LEU A 166 -9.43 5.50 6.01
CA LEU A 166 -9.38 6.54 4.99
C LEU A 166 -10.78 7.02 4.66
N THR A 167 -10.89 8.26 4.18
CA THR A 167 -12.10 8.70 3.48
C THR A 167 -12.18 8.02 2.11
N THR A 168 -13.38 7.91 1.55
CA THR A 168 -13.58 7.40 0.17
C THR A 168 -12.75 8.17 -0.85
N TYR A 169 -12.61 9.49 -0.68
CA TYR A 169 -11.79 10.34 -1.54
C TYR A 169 -10.31 9.99 -1.45
N GLU A 170 -9.78 9.81 -0.24
CA GLU A 170 -8.39 9.37 -0.05
C GLU A 170 -8.15 8.00 -0.68
N ALA A 171 -9.02 7.02 -0.43
CA ALA A 171 -8.87 5.67 -0.99
C ALA A 171 -8.91 5.66 -2.53
N ILE A 172 -9.86 6.36 -3.16
CA ILE A 172 -9.91 6.52 -4.63
C ILE A 172 -8.67 7.25 -5.14
N SER A 173 -8.20 8.29 -4.43
CA SER A 173 -7.02 9.04 -4.81
C SER A 173 -5.76 8.17 -4.86
N LEU A 174 -5.64 7.17 -3.98
CA LEU A 174 -4.49 6.25 -3.95
C LEU A 174 -4.52 5.19 -5.07
N TYR A 175 -5.71 4.77 -5.52
CA TYR A 175 -5.86 3.96 -6.74
C TYR A 175 -5.68 4.75 -8.03
N THR A 176 -5.79 6.08 -7.99
CA THR A 176 -5.68 6.96 -9.16
C THR A 176 -4.39 7.76 -9.14
N THR A 177 -4.39 8.95 -8.53
CA THR A 177 -3.22 9.84 -8.46
C THR A 177 -2.01 9.21 -7.73
N GLY A 178 -2.23 8.38 -6.71
CA GLY A 178 -1.16 7.64 -6.02
C GLY A 178 -0.47 6.65 -6.95
N SER A 179 -1.26 5.82 -7.64
CA SER A 179 -0.76 4.87 -8.64
C SER A 179 -0.13 5.55 -9.87
N ALA A 180 -0.61 6.73 -10.26
CA ALA A 180 0.04 7.55 -11.29
C ALA A 180 1.43 8.04 -10.85
N LYS A 181 1.61 8.39 -9.56
CA LYS A 181 2.94 8.70 -9.01
C LYS A 181 3.85 7.46 -9.03
N ALA A 182 3.35 6.30 -8.59
CA ALA A 182 4.09 5.03 -8.58
C ALA A 182 4.55 4.55 -9.96
N SER A 183 3.81 4.93 -11.00
CA SER A 183 4.15 4.65 -12.41
C SER A 183 4.94 5.76 -13.09
N TYR A 184 5.43 6.76 -12.35
CA TYR A 184 6.18 7.90 -12.87
C TYR A 184 5.40 8.73 -13.91
N LYS A 185 4.07 8.77 -13.81
CA LYS A 185 3.17 9.54 -14.70
C LYS A 185 2.24 10.51 -13.95
N PRO A 186 2.69 11.25 -12.92
CA PRO A 186 1.81 12.11 -12.12
C PRO A 186 1.22 13.31 -12.87
N PHE A 187 1.81 13.68 -14.02
CA PHE A 187 1.38 14.82 -14.84
C PHE A 187 0.66 14.41 -16.13
N SER A 188 0.42 13.11 -16.32
CA SER A 188 -0.31 12.60 -17.49
C SER A 188 -1.33 11.51 -17.14
N ARG A 189 -1.38 11.00 -15.90
CA ARG A 189 -2.35 9.97 -15.47
C ARG A 189 -2.94 10.25 -14.09
N GLY A 190 -4.03 9.53 -13.79
CA GLY A 190 -4.66 9.52 -12.47
C GLY A 190 -5.58 10.71 -12.18
N LYS A 191 -5.79 11.61 -13.15
CA LYS A 191 -6.73 12.74 -13.06
C LYS A 191 -7.48 12.90 -14.37
N ILE A 192 -8.72 13.36 -14.27
CA ILE A 192 -9.52 13.81 -15.40
C ILE A 192 -9.27 15.30 -15.59
N ALA A 193 -8.33 15.65 -16.46
CA ALA A 193 -7.96 17.03 -16.75
C ALA A 193 -7.35 17.14 -18.15
N PRO A 194 -7.39 18.33 -18.80
CA PRO A 194 -6.68 18.55 -20.06
C PRO A 194 -5.20 18.17 -19.97
N GLY A 195 -4.69 17.44 -20.97
CA GLY A 195 -3.31 16.96 -21.03
C GLY A 195 -3.04 15.62 -20.35
N TYR A 196 -4.04 14.99 -19.73
CA TYR A 196 -3.96 13.64 -19.16
C TYR A 196 -4.52 12.60 -20.12
N ASP A 197 -4.01 11.37 -20.02
CA ASP A 197 -4.54 10.20 -20.73
C ASP A 197 -6.02 10.04 -20.38
N ALA A 198 -6.88 9.84 -21.39
CA ALA A 198 -8.31 9.67 -21.22
C ALA A 198 -8.67 8.23 -20.77
N ASP A 199 -8.07 7.82 -19.65
CA ASP A 199 -8.35 6.57 -18.95
C ASP A 199 -9.46 6.83 -17.92
N LEU A 200 -10.67 6.31 -18.18
CA LEU A 200 -11.87 6.63 -17.41
C LEU A 200 -12.63 5.36 -17.01
N THR A 201 -13.19 5.36 -15.81
CA THR A 201 -14.12 4.34 -15.34
C THR A 201 -15.43 5.01 -14.97
N VAL A 202 -16.53 4.58 -15.61
CA VAL A 202 -17.88 5.02 -15.27
C VAL A 202 -18.50 3.99 -14.34
N VAL A 203 -19.11 4.47 -13.27
CA VAL A 203 -19.72 3.64 -12.22
C VAL A 203 -21.22 3.87 -12.14
N ALA A 204 -21.97 2.84 -11.77
CA ALA A 204 -23.43 2.89 -11.68
C ALA A 204 -23.94 3.82 -10.56
N THR A 205 -23.14 3.97 -9.51
CA THR A 205 -23.52 4.73 -8.30
C THR A 205 -22.37 5.64 -7.88
N ASN A 206 -22.70 6.82 -7.38
CA ASN A 206 -21.70 7.75 -6.87
C ASN A 206 -21.05 7.20 -5.59
N PRO A 207 -19.74 6.89 -5.58
CA PRO A 207 -19.06 6.34 -4.40
C PRO A 207 -19.04 7.29 -3.21
N PHE A 208 -19.26 8.59 -3.42
CA PHE A 208 -19.26 9.60 -2.35
C PHE A 208 -20.62 9.78 -1.65
N GLU A 209 -21.68 9.16 -2.17
CA GLU A 209 -23.05 9.32 -1.66
C GLU A 209 -23.65 8.02 -1.13
N VAL A 210 -23.02 6.88 -1.38
CA VAL A 210 -23.45 5.60 -0.82
C VAL A 210 -22.95 5.41 0.61
N PRO A 211 -23.65 4.61 1.43
CA PRO A 211 -23.07 4.08 2.66
C PRO A 211 -21.72 3.39 2.39
N ASN A 212 -20.76 3.56 3.30
CA ASN A 212 -19.43 2.96 3.13
C ASN A 212 -19.47 1.43 3.01
N SER A 213 -20.46 0.78 3.65
CA SER A 213 -20.73 -0.67 3.52
C SER A 213 -20.98 -1.11 2.08
N ASP A 214 -21.52 -0.21 1.25
CA ASP A 214 -22.01 -0.53 -0.09
C ASP A 214 -20.93 -0.26 -1.16
N LEU A 215 -19.79 0.33 -0.76
CA LEU A 215 -18.67 0.64 -1.66
C LEU A 215 -18.20 -0.58 -2.45
N ARG A 216 -18.22 -1.77 -1.82
CA ARG A 216 -17.78 -3.03 -2.42
C ARG A 216 -18.67 -3.47 -3.60
N ASP A 217 -19.93 -3.05 -3.59
CA ASP A 217 -20.94 -3.49 -4.55
C ASP A 217 -21.07 -2.59 -5.78
N ILE A 218 -20.39 -1.44 -5.78
CA ILE A 218 -20.37 -0.52 -6.91
C ILE A 218 -19.97 -1.25 -8.18
N LYS A 219 -20.82 -1.12 -9.21
CA LYS A 219 -20.59 -1.72 -10.52
C LYS A 219 -19.97 -0.71 -11.46
N VAL A 220 -18.90 -1.13 -12.12
CA VAL A 220 -18.38 -0.45 -13.31
C VAL A 220 -19.35 -0.69 -14.46
N THR A 221 -19.77 0.38 -15.12
CA THR A 221 -20.68 0.33 -16.27
C THR A 221 -19.97 0.59 -17.58
N GLN A 222 -18.86 1.35 -17.57
CA GLN A 222 -18.03 1.59 -18.76
C GLN A 222 -16.56 1.77 -18.38
N THR A 223 -15.66 1.41 -19.27
CA THR A 223 -14.22 1.71 -19.16
C THR A 223 -13.71 2.28 -20.47
N PHE A 224 -12.91 3.33 -20.38
CA PHE A 224 -12.21 3.94 -21.50
C PHE A 224 -10.71 3.85 -21.25
N VAL A 225 -9.95 3.50 -22.27
CA VAL A 225 -8.49 3.47 -22.26
C VAL A 225 -7.98 4.33 -23.40
N SER A 226 -7.21 5.37 -23.09
CA SER A 226 -6.72 6.35 -24.07
C SER A 226 -7.83 6.93 -24.95
N GLY A 227 -9.02 7.14 -24.38
CA GLY A 227 -10.18 7.70 -25.07
C GLY A 227 -11.08 6.69 -25.77
N GLU A 228 -10.64 5.43 -25.91
CA GLU A 228 -11.41 4.38 -26.57
C GLU A 228 -12.21 3.56 -25.54
N LYS A 229 -13.50 3.35 -25.81
CA LYS A 229 -14.34 2.51 -24.95
C LYS A 229 -13.98 1.04 -25.11
N VAL A 230 -13.56 0.40 -24.02
CA VAL A 230 -13.16 -1.03 -24.00
C VAL A 230 -14.13 -1.93 -23.22
N TYR A 231 -15.04 -1.31 -22.45
CA TYR A 231 -16.14 -1.97 -21.73
C TYR A 231 -17.32 -0.99 -21.67
#